data_AF-A0A3B9QGX5-F1
#
_entry.id   AF-A0A3B9QGX5-F1
#
_cell.length_a   1.000
_cell.length_b   1.000
_cell.length_c   1.000
_cell.angle_alpha   90.00
_cell.angle_beta   90.00
_cell.angle_gamma   90.00
#
_symmetry.space_group_name_H-M   'P 1'
#
loop_
_entity.id
_entity.type
_entity.pdbx_description
1 polymer ?
#
loop_
_entity_poly.entity_id
_entity_poly.type
_entity_poly.pdbx_seq_one_letter_code
_entity_poly.pdbx_strand_id
1 'polypeptide(L)'
;MHTSRDDFFAFYGIGNRFLLYHFAGLCGLIILLLVGAVAFGLGIGLVAVLVSASLAGPSVFERLPSSALILVVGYGGLFNDFRLSALVVAAAIVFTPLIAAIDSRGSSSLLLQTVEIIKAWLPAGIAASSLTTLALRDASSVGLFLVLIYFHDLGLKLCDREGSQRRFAALAALGGVLVLLWTSVQIAVSPISPQQYWLFAGLLGVAIPLGRSVMQLLISREERKALLHASHALAAPFWTAAVVSLNL
;
A
#
# COMPACT_ATOMS: atom_id res chain seq x y z
N MET A 1 -30.92 -6.35 -8.87
CA MET A 1 -30.56 -5.94 -7.50
C MET A 1 -29.21 -6.57 -7.18
N HIS A 2 -28.11 -5.91 -7.60
CA HIS A 2 -26.75 -6.40 -7.32
C HIS A 2 -26.40 -6.04 -5.88
N THR A 3 -26.14 -7.05 -5.05
CA THR A 3 -25.76 -6.84 -3.65
C THR A 3 -24.29 -6.41 -3.58
N SER A 4 -23.94 -5.45 -2.71
CA SER A 4 -22.55 -4.96 -2.55
C SER A 4 -21.52 -6.07 -2.27
N ARG A 5 -22.03 -7.22 -1.84
CA ARG A 5 -21.30 -8.47 -1.63
C ARG A 5 -20.75 -9.07 -2.92
N ASP A 6 -21.45 -9.00 -4.04
CA ASP A 6 -20.96 -9.52 -5.33
C ASP A 6 -19.91 -8.60 -5.96
N ASP A 7 -19.98 -7.29 -5.70
CA ASP A 7 -18.93 -6.32 -6.07
C ASP A 7 -17.64 -6.52 -5.26
N PHE A 8 -17.74 -6.91 -3.99
CA PHE A 8 -16.56 -7.23 -3.15
C PHE A 8 -15.78 -8.44 -3.67
N PHE A 9 -16.45 -9.44 -4.26
CA PHE A 9 -15.80 -10.62 -4.81
C PHE A 9 -15.36 -10.43 -6.26
N ALA A 10 -16.07 -9.61 -7.04
CA ALA A 10 -15.67 -9.25 -8.40
C ALA A 10 -14.32 -8.50 -8.48
N PHE A 11 -13.84 -8.03 -7.32
CA PHE A 11 -12.68 -7.18 -7.11
C PHE A 11 -11.33 -7.93 -7.01
N TYR A 12 -11.34 -9.24 -6.84
CA TYR A 12 -10.12 -10.00 -6.58
C TYR A 12 -9.33 -10.40 -7.83
N GLY A 13 -9.79 -10.01 -9.03
CA GLY A 13 -9.11 -10.33 -10.28
C GLY A 13 -8.00 -9.35 -10.65
N ILE A 14 -6.77 -9.87 -10.74
CA ILE A 14 -5.56 -9.14 -11.15
C ILE A 14 -5.24 -9.51 -12.60
N GLY A 15 -5.05 -8.51 -13.48
CA GLY A 15 -4.78 -8.73 -14.90
C GLY A 15 -3.57 -9.62 -15.20
N ASN A 16 -3.62 -10.38 -16.31
CA ASN A 16 -2.65 -11.44 -16.60
C ASN A 16 -1.20 -10.97 -16.80
N ARG A 17 -0.95 -9.77 -17.33
CA ARG A 17 0.40 -9.21 -17.59
C ARG A 17 1.13 -8.65 -16.36
N PHE A 18 0.51 -8.64 -15.19
CA PHE A 18 1.01 -7.89 -14.02
C PHE A 18 1.94 -8.65 -13.07
N LEU A 19 2.03 -9.99 -13.14
CA LEU A 19 2.82 -10.77 -12.16
C LEU A 19 4.32 -10.60 -12.31
N LEU A 20 4.83 -10.60 -13.56
CA LEU A 20 6.26 -10.45 -13.82
C LEU A 20 6.78 -9.10 -13.31
N TYR A 21 6.03 -8.02 -13.58
CA TYR A 21 6.37 -6.68 -13.09
C TYR A 21 6.27 -6.57 -11.57
N HIS A 22 5.29 -7.23 -10.95
CA HIS A 22 5.14 -7.22 -9.50
C HIS A 22 6.27 -7.99 -8.80
N PHE A 23 6.65 -9.14 -9.36
CA PHE A 23 7.81 -9.90 -8.90
C PHE A 23 9.12 -9.15 -9.10
N ALA A 24 9.35 -8.57 -10.28
CA ALA A 24 10.54 -7.74 -10.55
C ALA A 24 10.60 -6.51 -9.63
N GLY A 25 9.46 -5.87 -9.37
CA GLY A 25 9.33 -4.77 -8.41
C GLY A 25 9.66 -5.20 -6.98
N LEU A 26 9.16 -6.35 -6.52
CA LEU A 26 9.51 -6.93 -5.23
C LEU A 26 11.02 -7.19 -5.14
N CYS A 27 11.60 -7.89 -6.12
CA CYS A 27 13.04 -8.17 -6.15
C CYS A 27 13.87 -6.88 -6.14
N GLY A 28 13.48 -5.87 -6.92
CA GLY A 28 14.13 -4.57 -6.93
C GLY A 28 14.09 -3.89 -5.56
N LEU A 29 12.92 -3.89 -4.90
CA LEU A 29 12.77 -3.32 -3.56
C LEU A 29 13.60 -4.10 -2.51
N ILE A 30 13.64 -5.43 -2.58
CA ILE A 30 14.48 -6.25 -1.69
C ILE A 30 15.97 -5.96 -1.93
N ILE A 31 16.41 -5.82 -3.18
CA ILE A 31 17.80 -5.44 -3.50
C ILE A 31 18.12 -4.06 -2.92
N LEU A 32 17.24 -3.08 -3.09
CA LEU A 32 17.44 -1.75 -2.51
C LEU A 32 17.48 -1.78 -0.98
N LEU A 33 16.67 -2.63 -0.35
CA LEU A 33 16.67 -2.85 1.09
C LEU A 33 17.99 -3.46 1.58
N LEU A 34 18.57 -4.39 0.80
CA LEU A 34 19.89 -4.97 1.06
C LEU A 34 21.03 -3.94 0.88
N VAL A 35 20.89 -2.99 -0.04
CA VAL A 35 21.84 -1.88 -0.21
C VAL A 35 21.76 -0.91 0.96
N GLY A 36 20.55 -0.62 1.44
CA GLY A 36 20.32 0.14 2.66
C GLY A 36 18.98 0.86 2.70
N ALA A 37 18.55 1.22 3.91
CA ALA A 37 17.24 1.83 4.16
C ALA A 37 17.00 3.14 3.39
N VAL A 38 18.04 3.94 3.15
CA VAL A 38 17.93 5.17 2.36
C VAL A 38 17.67 4.85 0.88
N ALA A 39 18.41 3.89 0.30
CA ALA A 39 18.21 3.47 -1.08
C ALA A 39 16.81 2.86 -1.28
N PHE A 40 16.37 2.05 -0.31
CA PHE A 40 15.00 1.55 -0.25
C PHE A 40 13.96 2.67 -0.18
N GLY A 41 14.13 3.63 0.73
CA GLY A 41 13.23 4.78 0.88
C GLY A 41 13.09 5.60 -0.39
N LEU A 42 14.21 5.88 -1.06
CA LEU A 42 14.22 6.55 -2.36
C LEU A 42 13.46 5.74 -3.42
N GLY A 43 13.72 4.44 -3.52
CA GLY A 43 13.07 3.55 -4.46
C GLY A 43 11.57 3.42 -4.24
N ILE A 44 11.12 3.23 -3.00
CA ILE A 44 9.70 3.08 -2.70
C ILE A 44 8.93 4.40 -2.88
N GLY A 45 9.59 5.54 -2.62
CA GLY A 45 9.05 6.86 -2.97
C GLY A 45 8.82 7.01 -4.47
N LEU A 46 9.79 6.59 -5.30
CA LEU A 46 9.63 6.60 -6.77
C LEU A 46 8.52 5.66 -7.25
N VAL A 47 8.41 4.47 -6.65
CA VAL A 47 7.29 3.54 -6.94
C VAL A 47 5.96 4.20 -6.58
N ALA A 48 5.86 4.84 -5.41
CA ALA A 48 4.64 5.54 -5.01
C ALA A 48 4.27 6.68 -5.97
N VAL A 49 5.26 7.42 -6.49
CA VAL A 49 5.03 8.44 -7.54
C VAL A 49 4.46 7.82 -8.81
N LEU A 50 5.04 6.72 -9.28
CA LEU A 50 4.55 6.03 -10.48
C LEU A 50 3.09 5.59 -10.31
N VAL A 51 2.74 5.08 -9.13
CA VAL A 51 1.37 4.68 -8.78
C VAL A 51 0.44 5.90 -8.76
N SER A 52 0.85 7.00 -8.14
CA SER A 52 0.03 8.22 -8.09
C SER A 52 -0.15 8.87 -9.45
N ALA A 53 0.90 8.91 -10.26
CA ALA A 53 0.85 9.43 -11.62
C ALA A 53 -0.13 8.64 -12.50
N SER A 54 -0.32 7.34 -12.23
CA SER A 54 -1.33 6.53 -12.90
C SER A 54 -2.77 6.85 -12.48
N LEU A 55 -2.95 7.44 -11.30
CA LEU A 55 -4.26 7.82 -10.73
C LEU A 55 -4.61 9.30 -10.97
N ALA A 56 -3.62 10.17 -11.13
CA ALA A 56 -3.83 11.61 -11.19
C ALA A 56 -4.29 12.13 -12.57
N GLY A 57 -4.26 11.30 -13.62
CA GLY A 57 -4.77 11.65 -14.96
C GLY A 57 -3.74 11.54 -16.09
N PRO A 58 -4.13 11.83 -17.35
CA PRO A 58 -3.26 11.67 -18.52
C PRO A 58 -2.23 12.79 -18.69
N SER A 59 -2.49 14.01 -18.19
CA SER A 59 -1.61 15.15 -18.43
C SER A 59 -0.53 15.33 -17.35
N VAL A 60 0.60 15.93 -17.72
CA VAL A 60 1.72 16.20 -16.79
C VAL A 60 1.30 17.18 -15.69
N PHE A 61 0.45 18.16 -16.02
CA PHE A 61 -0.03 19.17 -15.07
C PHE A 61 -0.95 18.57 -14.00
N GLU A 62 -1.80 17.61 -14.36
CA GLU A 62 -2.66 16.92 -13.39
C GLU A 62 -1.85 15.99 -12.45
N ARG A 63 -0.73 15.44 -12.94
CA ARG A 63 0.14 14.52 -12.15
C ARG A 63 1.04 15.22 -11.16
N LEU A 64 1.43 16.46 -11.43
CA LEU A 64 2.48 17.18 -10.71
C LEU A 64 2.14 17.43 -9.23
N PRO A 65 0.91 17.88 -8.87
CA PRO A 65 0.49 18.06 -7.49
C PRO A 65 0.60 16.80 -6.64
N SER A 66 -0.01 15.70 -7.10
CA SER A 66 -0.07 14.44 -6.36
C SER A 66 1.30 13.79 -6.23
N SER A 67 2.13 13.88 -7.27
CA SER A 67 3.50 13.36 -7.27
C SER A 67 4.39 14.11 -6.29
N ALA A 68 4.31 15.43 -6.25
CA ALA A 68 5.07 16.25 -5.31
C ALA A 68 4.68 15.97 -3.85
N LEU A 69 3.38 15.87 -3.57
CA LEU A 69 2.87 15.55 -2.22
C LEU A 69 3.31 14.14 -1.77
N ILE A 70 3.29 13.15 -2.66
CA ILE A 70 3.81 11.81 -2.35
C ILE A 70 5.30 11.81 -2.06
N LEU A 71 6.11 12.55 -2.82
CA LEU A 71 7.54 12.59 -2.55
C LEU A 71 7.81 13.20 -1.18
N VAL A 72 7.14 14.31 -0.87
CA VAL A 72 7.24 14.97 0.44
C VAL A 72 6.83 14.03 1.57
N VAL A 73 5.70 13.35 1.44
CA VAL A 73 5.16 12.49 2.49
C VAL A 73 5.92 11.17 2.60
N GLY A 74 6.24 10.54 1.47
CA GLY A 74 7.00 9.31 1.38
C GLY A 74 8.40 9.47 1.96
N TYR A 75 9.10 10.55 1.59
CA TYR A 75 10.41 10.88 2.17
C TYR A 75 10.33 11.44 3.58
N GLY A 76 9.15 11.85 4.05
CA GLY A 76 8.90 12.11 5.47
C GLY A 76 9.23 10.91 6.37
N GLY A 77 9.25 9.68 5.85
CA GLY A 77 9.69 8.51 6.60
C GLY A 77 11.21 8.46 6.84
N LEU A 78 12.01 9.18 6.05
CA LEU A 78 13.48 9.25 6.23
C LEU A 78 13.87 9.98 7.52
N PHE A 79 12.98 10.78 8.10
CA PHE A 79 13.22 11.43 9.39
C PHE A 79 13.28 10.44 10.57
N ASN A 80 12.82 9.19 10.38
CA ASN A 80 12.75 8.16 11.42
C ASN A 80 11.99 8.58 12.71
N ASP A 81 11.19 9.64 12.61
CA ASP A 81 10.39 10.19 13.71
C ASP A 81 8.93 10.29 13.27
N PHE A 82 8.08 9.46 13.88
CA PHE A 82 6.64 9.41 13.60
C PHE A 82 5.95 10.75 13.84
N ARG A 83 6.43 11.59 14.77
CA ARG A 83 5.85 12.91 15.03
C ARG A 83 6.12 13.83 13.84
N LEU A 84 7.35 13.83 13.34
CA LEU A 84 7.73 14.60 12.15
C LEU A 84 7.02 14.09 10.90
N SER A 85 6.97 12.78 10.68
CA SER A 85 6.23 12.20 9.54
C SER A 85 4.73 12.51 9.61
N ALA A 86 4.12 12.47 10.80
CA ALA A 86 2.72 12.84 10.99
C ALA A 86 2.47 14.33 10.75
N LEU A 87 3.38 15.20 11.17
CA LEU A 87 3.32 16.64 10.87
C LEU A 87 3.42 16.90 9.36
N VAL A 88 4.30 16.19 8.65
CA VAL A 88 4.42 16.29 7.18
C VAL A 88 3.12 15.85 6.49
N VAL A 89 2.51 14.74 6.94
CA VAL A 89 1.20 14.29 6.42
C VAL A 89 0.11 15.32 6.70
N ALA A 90 0.03 15.85 7.93
CA ALA A 90 -0.97 16.84 8.30
C ALA A 90 -0.81 18.13 7.47
N ALA A 91 0.42 18.61 7.30
CA ALA A 91 0.73 19.75 6.44
C ALA A 91 0.29 19.48 4.99
N ALA A 92 0.65 18.31 4.43
CA ALA A 92 0.25 17.92 3.07
C ALA A 92 -1.28 17.92 2.89
N ILE A 93 -2.04 17.41 3.87
CA ILE A 93 -3.51 17.46 3.85
C ILE A 93 -4.03 18.90 3.86
N VAL A 94 -3.49 19.76 4.74
CA VAL A 94 -3.90 21.17 4.86
C VAL A 94 -3.56 21.98 3.61
N PHE A 95 -2.44 21.69 2.95
CA PHE A 95 -2.01 22.38 1.73
C PHE A 95 -2.67 21.83 0.45
N THR A 96 -3.24 20.62 0.47
CA THR A 96 -3.88 20.04 -0.72
C THR A 96 -5.01 20.90 -1.30
N PRO A 97 -5.94 21.49 -0.52
CA PRO A 97 -6.95 22.42 -1.04
C PRO A 97 -6.36 23.68 -1.68
N LEU A 98 -5.25 24.20 -1.13
CA LEU A 98 -4.58 25.38 -1.68
C LEU A 98 -3.99 25.06 -3.06
N ILE A 99 -3.39 23.88 -3.21
CA ILE A 99 -2.85 23.40 -4.48
C ILE A 99 -4.00 23.17 -5.49
N ALA A 100 -5.11 22.57 -5.04
CA ALA A 100 -6.30 22.39 -5.86
C ALA A 100 -6.88 23.72 -6.36
N ALA A 101 -6.87 24.77 -5.53
CA ALA A 101 -7.37 26.10 -5.89
C ALA A 101 -6.58 26.77 -7.01
N ILE A 102 -5.26 26.54 -7.06
CA ILE A 102 -4.38 27.08 -8.11
C ILE A 102 -4.64 26.39 -9.45
N ASP A 103 -4.97 25.10 -9.41
CA ASP A 103 -5.22 24.27 -10.59
C ASP A 103 -6.67 24.36 -11.10
N SER A 104 -7.63 24.71 -10.21
CA SER A 104 -9.03 24.92 -10.57
C SER A 104 -9.20 26.22 -11.34
N ARG A 105 -8.86 26.23 -12.64
CA ARG A 105 -9.16 27.36 -13.56
C ARG A 105 -10.65 27.46 -13.90
N GLY A 106 -11.51 27.46 -12.88
CA GLY A 106 -12.90 27.91 -12.96
C GLY A 106 -13.98 26.91 -13.42
N SER A 107 -13.68 25.62 -13.67
CA SER A 107 -14.67 24.67 -14.22
C SER A 107 -15.06 23.50 -13.32
N SER A 108 -14.21 23.09 -12.37
CA SER A 108 -14.44 21.99 -11.42
C SER A 108 -14.75 22.54 -10.02
N SER A 109 -15.57 21.84 -9.23
CA SER A 109 -15.73 22.20 -7.83
C SER A 109 -14.41 21.93 -7.08
N LEU A 110 -13.91 22.93 -6.35
CA LEU A 110 -12.65 22.86 -5.60
C LEU A 110 -12.60 21.67 -4.64
N LEU A 111 -13.74 21.30 -4.06
CA LEU A 111 -13.88 20.12 -3.20
C LEU A 111 -13.63 18.82 -3.95
N LEU A 112 -14.18 18.67 -5.17
CA LEU A 112 -13.95 17.46 -5.97
C LEU A 112 -12.47 17.34 -6.35
N GLN A 113 -11.84 18.42 -6.81
CA GLN A 113 -10.42 18.41 -7.18
C GLN A 113 -9.50 18.14 -5.99
N THR A 114 -9.80 18.71 -4.82
CA THR A 114 -9.10 18.41 -3.57
C THR A 114 -9.20 16.93 -3.23
N VAL A 115 -10.40 16.35 -3.30
CA VAL A 115 -10.63 14.93 -3.00
C VAL A 115 -9.89 14.03 -3.98
N GLU A 116 -9.88 14.34 -5.27
CA GLU A 116 -9.14 13.56 -6.28
C GLU A 116 -7.63 13.60 -6.03
N ILE A 117 -7.07 14.77 -5.69
CA ILE A 117 -5.65 14.87 -5.32
C ILE A 117 -5.35 14.03 -4.06
N ILE A 118 -6.17 14.15 -3.00
CA ILE A 118 -5.99 13.37 -1.75
C ILE A 118 -6.04 11.86 -2.03
N LYS A 119 -7.00 11.38 -2.82
CA LYS A 119 -7.12 9.97 -3.21
C LYS A 119 -5.87 9.46 -3.93
N ALA A 120 -5.31 10.28 -4.82
CA ALA A 120 -4.15 9.93 -5.63
C ALA A 120 -2.86 9.85 -4.82
N TRP A 121 -2.69 10.70 -3.78
CA TRP A 121 -1.41 10.77 -3.05
C TRP A 121 -1.44 10.09 -1.67
N LEU A 122 -2.54 10.19 -0.91
CA LEU A 122 -2.55 9.87 0.52
C LEU A 122 -2.27 8.38 0.83
N PRO A 123 -2.94 7.40 0.20
CA PRO A 123 -2.73 5.99 0.54
C PRO A 123 -1.32 5.51 0.23
N ALA A 124 -0.80 5.86 -0.96
CA ALA A 124 0.53 5.48 -1.40
C ALA A 124 1.62 6.25 -0.64
N GLY A 125 1.40 7.54 -0.33
CA GLY A 125 2.30 8.35 0.47
C GLY A 125 2.46 7.82 1.89
N ILE A 126 1.35 7.51 2.58
CA ILE A 126 1.39 6.93 3.93
C ILE A 126 2.09 5.57 3.92
N ALA A 127 1.77 4.69 2.96
CA ALA A 127 2.40 3.39 2.85
C ALA A 127 3.92 3.50 2.61
N ALA A 128 4.35 4.36 1.69
CA ALA A 128 5.76 4.60 1.40
C ALA A 128 6.51 5.20 2.60
N SER A 129 5.91 6.18 3.28
CA SER A 129 6.47 6.80 4.49
C SER A 129 6.64 5.78 5.62
N SER A 130 5.63 4.94 5.82
CA SER A 130 5.63 3.88 6.84
C SER A 130 6.72 2.84 6.56
N LEU A 131 6.81 2.33 5.32
CA LEU A 131 7.82 1.35 4.94
C LEU A 131 9.23 1.92 4.96
N THR A 132 9.40 3.20 4.61
CA THR A 132 10.69 3.89 4.71
C THR A 132 11.13 4.02 6.17
N THR A 133 10.21 4.40 7.06
CA THR A 133 10.49 4.48 8.50
C THR A 133 10.81 3.09 9.06
N LEU A 134 10.05 2.08 8.65
CA LEU A 134 10.28 0.70 9.08
C LEU A 134 11.62 0.18 8.57
N ALA A 135 12.04 0.51 7.35
CA ALA A 135 13.33 0.09 6.81
C ALA A 135 14.51 0.64 7.61
N LEU A 136 14.37 1.85 8.17
CA LEU A 136 15.38 2.46 9.03
C LEU A 136 15.44 1.83 10.43
N ARG A 137 14.37 1.18 10.88
CA ARG A 137 14.27 0.57 12.22
C ARG A 137 14.53 -0.92 12.21
N ASP A 138 13.83 -1.64 11.33
CA ASP A 138 13.94 -3.08 11.16
C ASP A 138 13.70 -3.44 9.68
N ALA A 139 14.80 -3.48 8.93
CA ALA A 139 14.80 -3.88 7.52
C ALA A 139 14.30 -5.33 7.34
N SER A 140 14.54 -6.22 8.29
CA SER A 140 14.11 -7.63 8.17
C SER A 140 12.58 -7.74 8.19
N SER A 141 11.92 -6.93 9.02
CA SER A 141 10.46 -6.85 9.07
C SER A 141 9.85 -6.21 7.82
N VAL A 142 10.52 -5.23 7.20
CA VAL A 142 10.10 -4.72 5.87
C VAL A 142 10.16 -5.83 4.83
N GLY A 143 11.27 -6.57 4.77
CA GLY A 143 11.44 -7.66 3.81
C GLY A 143 10.35 -8.72 3.97
N LEU A 144 10.08 -9.13 5.21
CA LEU A 144 9.00 -10.06 5.52
C LEU A 144 7.63 -9.54 5.09
N PHE A 145 7.33 -8.27 5.40
CA PHE A 145 6.06 -7.64 5.00
C PHE A 145 5.87 -7.65 3.48
N LEU A 146 6.88 -7.24 2.72
CA LEU A 146 6.82 -7.20 1.25
C LEU A 146 6.58 -8.59 0.65
N VAL A 147 7.24 -9.61 1.20
CA VAL A 147 7.05 -11.01 0.79
C VAL A 147 5.63 -11.49 1.10
N LEU A 148 5.12 -11.21 2.30
CA LEU A 148 3.76 -11.61 2.72
C LEU A 148 2.69 -10.98 1.82
N ILE A 149 2.79 -9.68 1.53
CA ILE A 149 1.83 -9.01 0.66
C ILE A 149 1.94 -9.52 -0.78
N TYR A 150 3.14 -9.78 -1.28
CA TYR A 150 3.31 -10.39 -2.60
C TYR A 150 2.61 -11.76 -2.70
N PHE A 151 2.82 -12.64 -1.71
CA PHE A 151 2.17 -13.96 -1.71
C PHE A 151 0.66 -13.87 -1.50
N HIS A 152 0.18 -12.86 -0.77
CA HIS A 152 -1.24 -12.56 -0.68
C HIS A 152 -1.81 -12.26 -2.07
N ASP A 153 -1.23 -11.28 -2.77
CA ASP A 153 -1.72 -10.81 -4.06
C ASP A 153 -1.54 -11.87 -5.15
N LEU A 154 -0.48 -12.69 -5.07
CA LEU A 154 -0.31 -13.89 -5.90
C LEU A 154 -1.43 -14.91 -5.64
N GLY A 155 -1.73 -15.21 -4.36
CA GLY A 155 -2.81 -16.14 -3.99
C GLY A 155 -4.16 -15.69 -4.52
N LEU A 156 -4.46 -14.39 -4.45
CA LEU A 156 -5.67 -13.82 -5.04
C LEU A 156 -5.77 -14.07 -6.54
N LYS A 157 -4.67 -13.85 -7.26
CA LYS A 157 -4.64 -14.07 -8.72
C LYS A 157 -4.75 -15.55 -9.09
N LEU A 158 -4.07 -16.43 -8.36
CA LEU A 158 -4.13 -17.88 -8.59
C LEU A 158 -5.53 -18.44 -8.32
N CYS A 159 -6.27 -17.82 -7.40
CA CYS A 159 -7.62 -18.23 -7.03
C CYS A 159 -8.74 -17.46 -7.74
N ASP A 160 -8.43 -16.55 -8.68
CA ASP A 160 -9.41 -15.82 -9.49
C ASP A 160 -10.00 -16.71 -10.59
N ARG A 161 -10.77 -17.73 -10.19
CA ARG A 161 -11.61 -18.55 -11.08
C ARG A 161 -13.05 -18.07 -11.03
N GLU A 162 -13.75 -18.13 -12.17
CA GLU A 162 -15.13 -17.66 -12.31
C GLU A 162 -16.11 -18.37 -11.35
N GLY A 163 -17.09 -17.63 -10.82
CA GLY A 163 -18.18 -18.18 -10.00
C GLY A 163 -17.95 -18.19 -8.48
N SER A 164 -18.58 -19.14 -7.78
CA SER A 164 -18.58 -19.27 -6.30
C SER A 164 -17.18 -19.40 -5.69
N GLN A 165 -16.20 -19.94 -6.45
CA GLN A 165 -14.81 -20.11 -6.02
C GLN A 165 -14.09 -18.79 -5.74
N ARG A 166 -14.51 -17.69 -6.39
CA ARG A 166 -13.99 -16.35 -6.15
C ARG A 166 -14.21 -15.85 -4.72
N ARG A 167 -15.23 -16.38 -4.04
CA ARG A 167 -15.52 -16.05 -2.62
C ARG A 167 -14.50 -16.65 -1.66
N PHE A 168 -13.96 -17.81 -2.01
CA PHE A 168 -12.94 -18.49 -1.21
C PHE A 168 -11.52 -18.04 -1.54
N ALA A 169 -11.31 -17.40 -2.70
CA ALA A 169 -10.01 -16.87 -3.11
C ALA A 169 -9.39 -15.93 -2.08
N ALA A 170 -10.18 -15.01 -1.53
CA ALA A 170 -9.73 -14.07 -0.51
C ALA A 170 -9.34 -14.78 0.80
N LEU A 171 -10.14 -15.73 1.25
CA LEU A 171 -9.87 -16.52 2.46
C LEU A 171 -8.68 -17.45 2.28
N ALA A 172 -8.54 -18.06 1.10
CA ALA A 172 -7.42 -18.93 0.76
C ALA A 172 -6.10 -18.16 0.66
N ALA A 173 -6.09 -16.99 0.02
CA ALA A 173 -4.91 -16.13 -0.05
C ALA A 173 -4.50 -15.63 1.34
N LEU A 174 -5.46 -15.17 2.15
CA LEU A 174 -5.21 -14.78 3.54
C LEU A 174 -4.67 -15.96 4.35
N GLY A 175 -5.30 -17.12 4.26
CA GLY A 175 -4.86 -18.35 4.93
C GLY A 175 -3.44 -18.74 4.53
N GLY A 176 -3.12 -18.69 3.24
CA GLY A 176 -1.77 -18.96 2.73
C GLY A 176 -0.71 -18.01 3.30
N VAL A 177 -1.04 -16.73 3.43
CA VAL A 177 -0.15 -15.71 4.00
C VAL A 177 0.04 -15.92 5.50
N LEU A 178 -1.02 -16.28 6.23
CA LEU A 178 -0.94 -16.60 7.65
C LEU A 178 -0.11 -17.86 7.90
N VAL A 179 -0.26 -18.88 7.05
CA VAL A 179 0.60 -20.08 7.08
C VAL A 179 2.04 -19.71 6.77
N LEU A 180 2.30 -18.87 5.76
CA LEU A 180 3.65 -18.39 5.44
C LEU A 180 4.29 -17.66 6.62
N LEU A 181 3.53 -16.75 7.25
CA LEU A 181 3.97 -16.04 8.46
C LEU A 181 4.26 -17.03 9.59
N TRP A 182 3.35 -17.97 9.87
CA TRP A 182 3.54 -18.99 10.88
C TRP A 182 4.82 -19.80 10.63
N THR A 183 4.99 -20.32 9.41
CA THR A 183 6.18 -21.08 9.03
C THR A 183 7.44 -20.25 9.23
N SER A 184 7.46 -18.99 8.78
CA SER A 184 8.62 -18.09 8.91
C SER A 184 9.03 -17.86 10.38
N VAL A 185 8.06 -17.81 11.29
CA VAL A 185 8.27 -17.68 12.74
C VAL A 185 8.81 -18.99 13.32
N GLN A 186 8.27 -20.14 12.91
CA GLN A 186 8.71 -21.45 13.41
C GLN A 186 10.14 -21.81 12.97
N ILE A 187 10.56 -21.40 11.77
CA ILE A 187 11.93 -21.64 11.28
C ILE A 187 12.91 -20.53 11.67
N ALA A 188 12.51 -19.58 12.51
CA ALA A 188 13.31 -18.46 13.00
C ALA A 188 13.94 -17.58 11.89
N VAL A 189 13.26 -17.47 10.75
CA VAL A 189 13.67 -16.57 9.65
C VAL A 189 12.99 -15.20 9.77
N SER A 190 11.93 -15.12 10.57
CA SER A 190 11.23 -13.87 10.89
C SER A 190 11.82 -13.19 12.14
N PRO A 191 11.89 -11.84 12.18
CA PRO A 191 12.20 -11.10 13.41
C PRO A 191 11.08 -11.20 14.47
N ILE A 192 9.91 -11.73 14.11
CA ILE A 192 8.74 -11.84 14.98
C ILE A 192 8.84 -13.10 15.84
N SER A 193 8.66 -12.94 17.16
CA SER A 193 8.64 -14.07 18.08
C SER A 193 7.34 -14.89 17.99
N PRO A 194 7.34 -16.17 18.38
CA PRO A 194 6.13 -17.01 18.40
C PRO A 194 4.97 -16.43 19.22
N GLN A 195 5.28 -15.67 20.29
CA GLN A 195 4.27 -15.03 21.12
C GLN A 195 3.57 -13.85 20.41
N GLN A 196 4.28 -13.17 19.51
CA GLN A 196 3.78 -12.04 18.74
C GLN A 196 3.04 -12.46 17.46
N TYR A 197 3.15 -13.73 17.04
CA TYR A 197 2.48 -14.25 15.84
C TYR A 197 1.01 -13.86 15.77
N TRP A 198 0.25 -14.06 16.86
CA TRP A 198 -1.19 -13.79 16.89
C TRP A 198 -1.54 -12.33 16.62
N LEU A 199 -0.72 -11.40 17.11
CA LEU A 199 -0.89 -9.97 16.87
C LEU A 199 -0.70 -9.65 15.39
N PHE A 200 0.40 -10.12 14.79
CA PHE A 200 0.69 -9.87 13.37
C PHE A 200 -0.28 -10.60 12.43
N ALA A 201 -0.71 -11.81 12.80
CA ALA A 201 -1.73 -12.57 12.08
C ALA A 201 -3.08 -11.85 12.10
N GLY A 202 -3.53 -11.40 13.28
CA GLY A 202 -4.76 -10.61 13.41
C GLY A 202 -4.67 -9.28 12.65
N LEU A 203 -3.53 -8.61 12.72
CA LEU A 203 -3.28 -7.36 12.00
C LEU A 203 -3.38 -7.54 10.50
N LEU A 204 -2.68 -8.51 9.90
CA LEU A 204 -2.79 -8.78 8.47
C LEU A 204 -4.20 -9.23 8.08
N GLY A 205 -4.82 -10.06 8.94
CA GLY A 205 -6.19 -10.54 8.80
C GLY A 205 -7.24 -9.44 8.68
N VAL A 206 -7.02 -8.29 9.32
CA VAL A 206 -7.93 -7.13 9.29
C VAL A 206 -7.45 -6.07 8.30
N ALA A 207 -6.17 -5.71 8.33
CA ALA A 207 -5.61 -4.59 7.59
C ALA A 207 -5.64 -4.81 6.08
N ILE A 208 -5.41 -6.05 5.60
CA ILE A 208 -5.44 -6.33 4.17
C ILE A 208 -6.87 -6.22 3.61
N PRO A 209 -7.90 -6.89 4.16
CA PRO A 209 -9.27 -6.72 3.69
C PRO A 209 -9.77 -5.27 3.82
N LEU A 210 -9.44 -4.60 4.94
CA LEU A 210 -9.86 -3.23 5.17
C LEU A 210 -9.19 -2.26 4.18
N GLY A 211 -7.89 -2.37 3.96
CA GLY A 211 -7.15 -1.53 3.01
C GLY A 211 -7.68 -1.67 1.59
N ARG A 212 -7.98 -2.90 1.19
CA ARG A 212 -8.65 -3.20 -0.09
C ARG A 212 -10.04 -2.57 -0.18
N SER A 213 -10.83 -2.63 0.89
CA SER A 213 -12.17 -2.04 0.95
C SER A 213 -12.15 -0.51 0.91
N VAL A 214 -11.18 0.12 1.59
CA VAL A 214 -10.98 1.57 1.51
C VAL A 214 -10.59 1.98 0.10
N MET A 215 -9.66 1.27 -0.55
CA MET A 215 -9.27 1.58 -1.92
C MET A 215 -10.41 1.39 -2.93
N GLN A 216 -11.36 0.47 -2.66
CA GLN A 216 -12.60 0.35 -3.44
C GLN A 216 -13.51 1.56 -3.32
N LEU A 217 -13.56 2.21 -2.16
CA LEU A 217 -14.40 3.39 -1.98
C LEU A 217 -13.79 4.62 -2.65
N LEU A 218 -12.46 4.65 -2.77
CA LEU A 218 -11.73 5.81 -3.25
C LEU A 218 -11.59 5.88 -4.79
N ILE A 219 -11.53 4.74 -5.50
CA ILE A 219 -11.11 4.72 -6.92
C ILE A 219 -12.18 4.15 -7.86
N SER A 220 -12.32 4.76 -9.04
CA SER A 220 -13.27 4.38 -10.09
C SER A 220 -13.08 2.93 -10.59
N ARG A 221 -14.09 2.32 -11.20
CA ARG A 221 -14.09 0.88 -11.59
C ARG A 221 -13.08 0.55 -12.72
N GLU A 222 -12.72 1.53 -13.56
CA GLU A 222 -11.79 1.36 -14.68
C GLU A 222 -10.32 1.48 -14.26
N GLU A 223 -9.98 2.44 -13.39
CA GLU A 223 -8.66 2.56 -12.75
C GLU A 223 -8.40 1.45 -11.73
N ARG A 224 -9.48 0.79 -11.26
CA ARG A 224 -9.46 -0.29 -10.25
C ARG A 224 -8.69 -1.54 -10.66
N LYS A 225 -8.60 -1.85 -11.96
CA LYS A 225 -7.91 -3.04 -12.49
C LYS A 225 -6.38 -2.95 -12.36
N ALA A 226 -5.84 -1.75 -12.08
CA ALA A 226 -4.40 -1.49 -12.02
C ALA A 226 -3.81 -1.54 -10.60
N LEU A 227 -4.64 -1.65 -9.55
CA LEU A 227 -4.18 -1.38 -8.18
C LEU A 227 -3.67 -2.62 -7.45
N LEU A 228 -2.42 -2.98 -7.76
CA LEU A 228 -1.58 -3.90 -7.00
C LEU A 228 -1.24 -3.39 -5.58
N HIS A 229 -1.52 -2.12 -5.27
CA HIS A 229 -1.10 -1.49 -4.02
C HIS A 229 -2.22 -1.41 -2.96
N ALA A 230 -3.43 -1.88 -3.27
CA ALA A 230 -4.57 -1.81 -2.35
C ALA A 230 -4.33 -2.58 -1.04
N SER A 231 -3.61 -3.70 -1.10
CA SER A 231 -3.22 -4.49 0.07
C SER A 231 -2.20 -3.77 0.95
N HIS A 232 -1.40 -2.84 0.39
CA HIS A 232 -0.36 -2.09 1.10
C HIS A 232 -0.90 -0.88 1.85
N ALA A 233 -2.01 -0.29 1.39
CA ALA A 233 -2.52 1.02 1.85
C ALA A 233 -2.70 1.13 3.37
N LEU A 234 -3.26 0.09 4.00
CA LEU A 234 -3.41 0.02 5.45
C LEU A 234 -2.49 -1.01 6.11
N ALA A 235 -2.12 -2.08 5.41
CA ALA A 235 -1.26 -3.09 5.99
C ALA A 235 0.14 -2.52 6.31
N ALA A 236 0.70 -1.65 5.47
CA ALA A 236 2.02 -1.05 5.69
C ALA A 236 2.08 -0.15 6.95
N PRO A 237 1.20 0.85 7.15
CA PRO A 237 1.22 1.67 8.35
C PRO A 237 0.90 0.86 9.61
N PHE A 238 -0.07 -0.07 9.58
CA PHE A 238 -0.38 -0.89 10.75
C PHE A 238 0.77 -1.82 11.11
N TRP A 239 1.37 -2.49 10.12
CA TRP A 239 2.53 -3.35 10.34
C TRP A 239 3.68 -2.56 10.95
N THR A 240 4.00 -1.40 10.39
CA THR A 240 5.03 -0.49 10.90
C THR A 240 4.75 -0.09 12.36
N ALA A 241 3.51 0.32 12.67
CA ALA A 241 3.12 0.69 14.02
C ALA A 241 3.25 -0.47 15.02
N ALA A 242 2.90 -1.69 14.61
CA ALA A 242 3.03 -2.88 15.45
C ALA A 242 4.50 -3.19 15.77
N VAL A 243 5.38 -3.18 14.77
CA VAL A 243 6.82 -3.43 14.95
C VAL A 243 7.43 -2.41 15.90
N VAL A 244 7.12 -1.12 15.68
CA VAL A 244 7.62 -0.02 16.50
C VAL A 244 7.09 -0.08 17.93
N SER A 245 5.82 -0.41 18.12
CA SER A 245 5.21 -0.49 19.46
C SER A 245 5.78 -1.65 20.28
N LEU A 246 6.25 -2.70 19.60
CA LEU A 246 6.86 -3.87 20.21
C LEU A 246 8.39 -3.74 20.38
N ASN A 247 8.99 -2.61 19.95
CA ASN A 247 10.44 -2.37 19.94
C ASN A 247 11.23 -3.56 19.35
N LEU A 248 10.71 -4.10 18.25
CA LEU A 248 11.43 -5.07 17.43
C LEU A 248 12.57 -4.41 16.65
#